data_AF-A0A8J3NH71-F1
#
_entry.id   AF-A0A8J3NH71-F1
#
_cell.length_a   1.000
_cell.length_b   1.000
_cell.length_c   1.000
_cell.angle_alpha   90.00
_cell.angle_beta   90.00
_cell.angle_gamma   90.00
#
_symmetry.space_group_name_H-M   'P 1'
#
loop_
_entity.id
_entity.type
_entity.pdbx_description
1 polymer ?
#
loop_
_entity_poly.entity_id
_entity_poly.type
_entity_poly.pdbx_seq_one_letter_code
_entity_poly.pdbx_strand_id
1 'polypeptide(L)'
;MLKYRLTWIALIVLVWTSMLSFGGVAAETVMLYPNIFVDPPESLVRAREFIIAGGPSDYFPPLGASVVLSSVVTVLLTWRNRRLRWWTAGAAVTFLLCEFVFSAVFFWPRNEIMFVDPVGTHSAEYLRQVAAEFVAGHWVRVAGGAVTAVLAFTTLIRWARTSAASPAASAGVQAEAGR
;
A
#
# COMPACT_ATOMS: atom_id res chain seq x y z
N MET A 1 -7.31 29.12 -0.06
CA MET A 1 -8.21 28.16 -0.74
C MET A 1 -7.46 27.09 -1.55
N LEU A 2 -6.43 27.45 -2.35
CA LEU A 2 -5.67 26.47 -3.16
C LEU A 2 -5.01 25.34 -2.33
N LYS A 3 -4.22 25.68 -1.30
CA LYS A 3 -3.56 24.68 -0.43
C LYS A 3 -4.56 23.69 0.20
N TYR A 4 -5.73 24.18 0.58
CA TYR A 4 -6.79 23.37 1.16
C TYR A 4 -7.35 22.35 0.16
N ARG A 5 -7.64 22.79 -1.08
CA ARG A 5 -8.05 21.89 -2.18
C ARG A 5 -6.97 20.87 -2.51
N LEU A 6 -5.71 21.29 -2.59
CA LEU A 6 -4.57 20.39 -2.81
C LEU A 6 -4.43 19.34 -1.70
N THR A 7 -4.64 19.72 -0.44
CA THR A 7 -4.59 18.78 0.69
C THR A 7 -5.68 17.72 0.60
N TRP A 8 -6.91 18.12 0.21
CA TRP A 8 -8.00 17.18 -0.06
C TRP A 8 -7.66 16.19 -1.17
N ILE A 9 -7.19 16.70 -2.31
CA ILE A 9 -6.82 15.85 -3.45
C ILE A 9 -5.70 14.88 -3.05
N ALA A 10 -4.64 15.37 -2.39
CA ALA A 10 -3.52 14.54 -1.96
C ALA A 10 -3.97 13.43 -0.99
N LEU A 11 -4.83 13.74 -0.01
CA LEU A 11 -5.35 12.75 0.93
C LEU A 11 -6.24 11.71 0.25
N ILE A 12 -7.10 12.12 -0.69
CA ILE A 12 -7.95 11.21 -1.45
C ILE A 12 -7.08 10.27 -2.29
N VAL A 13 -6.09 10.81 -3.01
CA VAL A 13 -5.15 10.01 -3.81
C VAL A 13 -4.36 9.05 -2.93
N LEU A 14 -3.85 9.50 -1.78
CA LEU A 14 -3.12 8.64 -0.84
C LEU A 14 -4.00 7.48 -0.36
N VAL A 15 -5.26 7.75 0.01
CA VAL A 15 -6.20 6.72 0.46
C VAL A 15 -6.48 5.71 -0.65
N TRP A 16 -6.81 6.17 -1.86
CA TRP A 16 -7.12 5.29 -2.98
C TRP A 16 -5.92 4.43 -3.38
N THR A 17 -4.74 5.03 -3.53
CA THR A 17 -3.52 4.29 -3.90
C THR A 17 -3.12 3.29 -2.82
N SER A 18 -3.19 3.67 -1.53
CA SER A 18 -2.92 2.75 -0.42
C SER A 18 -3.91 1.59 -0.39
N MET A 19 -5.19 1.85 -0.72
CA MET A 19 -6.22 0.82 -0.73
C MET A 19 -6.12 -0.13 -1.91
N LEU A 20 -5.79 0.38 -3.09
CA LEU A 20 -5.50 -0.46 -4.25
C LEU A 20 -4.26 -1.33 -3.98
N SER A 21 -3.22 -0.77 -3.36
CA SER A 21 -2.02 -1.53 -3.01
C SER A 21 -2.33 -2.63 -1.98
N PHE A 22 -3.05 -2.30 -0.90
CA PHE A 22 -3.47 -3.30 0.08
C PHE A 22 -4.38 -4.37 -0.54
N GLY A 23 -5.38 -3.95 -1.34
CA GLY A 23 -6.30 -4.86 -2.02
C GLY A 23 -5.58 -5.81 -2.98
N GLY A 24 -4.59 -5.30 -3.74
CA GLY A 24 -3.74 -6.11 -4.60
C GLY A 24 -2.95 -7.15 -3.80
N VAL A 25 -2.22 -6.71 -2.77
CA VAL A 25 -1.43 -7.61 -1.90
C VAL A 25 -2.33 -8.66 -1.24
N ALA A 26 -3.51 -8.28 -0.76
CA ALA A 26 -4.48 -9.20 -0.19
C ALA A 26 -4.96 -10.22 -1.23
N ALA A 27 -5.41 -9.76 -2.40
CA ALA A 27 -5.87 -10.62 -3.48
C ALA A 27 -4.79 -11.63 -3.91
N GLU A 28 -3.54 -11.19 -4.02
CA GLU A 28 -2.44 -12.12 -4.28
C GLU A 28 -2.30 -13.17 -3.18
N THR A 29 -2.34 -12.75 -1.92
CA THR A 29 -2.12 -13.64 -0.76
C THR A 29 -3.21 -14.70 -0.63
N VAL A 30 -4.49 -14.31 -0.77
CA VAL A 30 -5.62 -15.22 -0.51
C VAL A 30 -6.11 -15.94 -1.75
N MET A 31 -5.90 -15.39 -2.95
CA MET A 31 -6.42 -15.98 -4.19
C MET A 31 -5.30 -16.44 -5.13
N LEU A 32 -4.32 -15.59 -5.43
CA LEU A 32 -3.33 -15.91 -6.47
C LEU A 32 -2.30 -16.95 -6.01
N TYR A 33 -1.60 -16.67 -4.91
CA TYR A 33 -0.49 -17.48 -4.43
C TYR A 33 -0.86 -18.90 -3.98
N PRO A 34 -2.06 -19.17 -3.43
CA PRO A 34 -2.51 -20.53 -3.22
C PRO A 34 -2.55 -21.36 -4.52
N ASN A 35 -2.82 -20.73 -5.67
CA ASN A 35 -2.82 -21.42 -6.97
C ASN A 35 -1.40 -21.55 -7.55
N ILE A 36 -0.56 -20.52 -7.40
CA ILE A 36 0.82 -20.53 -7.93
C ILE A 36 1.73 -21.49 -7.13
N PHE A 37 1.56 -21.56 -5.82
CA PHE A 37 2.47 -22.29 -4.91
C PHE A 37 1.91 -23.61 -4.38
N VAL A 38 0.85 -24.16 -5.00
CA VAL A 38 0.23 -25.41 -4.56
C VAL A 38 1.15 -26.63 -4.66
N ASP A 39 1.94 -26.74 -5.75
CA ASP A 39 2.91 -27.82 -5.94
C ASP A 39 4.10 -27.40 -6.84
N PRO A 40 5.03 -26.58 -6.32
CA PRO A 40 6.28 -26.30 -7.01
C PRO A 40 7.10 -27.59 -7.22
N PRO A 41 7.73 -27.79 -8.41
CA PRO A 41 7.90 -26.81 -9.49
C PRO A 41 6.76 -26.77 -10.51
N GLU A 42 5.88 -27.78 -10.56
CA GLU A 42 4.92 -27.94 -11.65
C GLU A 42 3.89 -26.79 -11.68
N SER A 43 3.41 -26.35 -10.52
CA SER A 43 2.50 -25.19 -10.42
C SER A 43 3.18 -23.87 -10.82
N LEU A 44 4.49 -23.73 -10.60
CA LEU A 44 5.26 -22.55 -11.02
C LEU A 44 5.38 -22.47 -12.54
N VAL A 45 5.64 -23.61 -13.21
CA VAL A 45 5.69 -23.67 -14.68
C VAL A 45 4.35 -23.25 -15.27
N ARG A 46 3.25 -23.82 -14.77
CA ARG A 46 1.89 -23.45 -15.20
C ARG A 46 1.57 -21.97 -14.94
N ALA A 47 2.01 -21.43 -13.80
CA ALA A 47 1.82 -20.02 -13.49
C ALA A 47 2.56 -19.10 -14.48
N ARG A 48 3.80 -19.44 -14.85
CA ARG A 48 4.57 -18.70 -15.87
C ARG A 48 3.91 -18.78 -17.25
N GLU A 49 3.29 -19.91 -17.60
CA GLU A 49 2.52 -20.08 -18.83
C GLU A 49 1.17 -19.35 -18.81
N PHE A 50 0.59 -19.12 -17.63
CA PHE A 50 -0.68 -18.38 -17.49
C PHE A 50 -0.47 -16.86 -17.47
N ILE A 51 0.58 -16.37 -16.79
CA ILE A 51 0.84 -14.94 -16.56
C ILE A 51 1.85 -14.42 -17.59
N ILE A 52 1.44 -14.37 -18.87
CA ILE A 52 2.33 -13.95 -19.98
C ILE A 52 2.21 -12.44 -20.27
N ALA A 53 1.00 -11.88 -20.18
CA ALA A 53 0.74 -10.50 -20.63
C ALA A 53 1.11 -9.42 -19.59
N GLY A 54 1.10 -9.76 -18.31
CA GLY A 54 1.42 -8.82 -17.23
C GLY A 54 1.26 -9.49 -15.87
N GLY A 55 2.30 -9.41 -15.06
CA GLY A 55 2.37 -10.03 -13.74
C GLY A 55 2.41 -9.01 -12.60
N PRO A 56 2.54 -9.51 -11.35
CA PRO A 56 2.74 -8.66 -10.18
C PRO A 56 3.89 -7.65 -10.34
N SER A 57 4.98 -8.05 -11.01
CA SER A 57 6.13 -7.19 -11.30
C SER A 57 5.80 -5.99 -12.20
N ASP A 58 4.73 -6.04 -12.98
CA ASP A 58 4.30 -4.94 -13.85
C ASP A 58 3.28 -4.03 -13.14
N TYR A 59 2.47 -4.61 -12.25
CA TYR A 59 1.42 -3.90 -11.52
C TYR A 59 1.93 -3.14 -10.28
N PHE A 60 2.70 -3.81 -9.41
CA PHE A 60 3.03 -3.25 -8.10
C PHE A 60 4.08 -2.14 -8.12
N PRO A 61 5.15 -2.16 -8.93
CA PRO A 61 6.13 -1.08 -8.92
C PRO A 61 5.56 0.30 -9.24
N PRO A 62 4.78 0.52 -10.32
CA PRO A 62 4.20 1.83 -10.59
C PRO A 62 3.16 2.24 -9.53
N LEU A 63 2.35 1.29 -9.03
CA LEU A 63 1.40 1.57 -7.96
C LEU A 63 2.12 1.94 -6.65
N GLY A 64 3.16 1.21 -6.27
CA GLY A 64 3.97 1.48 -5.09
C GLY A 64 4.65 2.84 -5.17
N ALA A 65 5.20 3.20 -6.33
CA ALA A 65 5.74 4.54 -6.56
C ALA A 65 4.66 5.64 -6.37
N SER A 66 3.43 5.38 -6.82
CA SER A 66 2.31 6.32 -6.61
C SER A 66 1.92 6.49 -5.13
N VAL A 67 1.98 5.41 -4.33
CA VAL A 67 1.75 5.48 -2.88
C VAL A 67 2.87 6.25 -2.18
N VAL A 68 4.13 6.01 -2.55
CA VAL A 68 5.28 6.75 -1.99
C VAL A 68 5.18 8.24 -2.33
N LEU A 69 4.93 8.58 -3.60
CA LEU A 69 4.82 9.97 -4.03
C LEU A 69 3.66 10.68 -3.34
N SER A 70 2.47 10.08 -3.32
CA SER A 70 1.31 10.66 -2.64
C SER A 70 1.51 10.77 -1.14
N SER A 71 2.22 9.83 -0.51
CA SER A 71 2.61 9.90 0.91
C SER A 71 3.53 11.11 1.17
N VAL A 72 4.59 11.28 0.38
CA VAL A 72 5.53 12.41 0.52
C VAL A 72 4.79 13.74 0.36
N VAL A 73 4.01 13.89 -0.71
CA VAL A 73 3.23 15.12 -0.95
C VAL A 73 2.28 15.41 0.20
N THR A 74 1.56 14.39 0.69
CA THR A 74 0.61 14.54 1.79
C THR A 74 1.31 14.89 3.10
N VAL A 75 2.46 14.28 3.41
CA VAL A 75 3.27 14.62 4.59
C VAL A 75 3.67 16.09 4.53
N LEU A 76 4.20 16.56 3.39
CA LEU A 76 4.63 17.95 3.22
C LEU A 76 3.44 18.94 3.39
N LEU A 77 2.29 18.63 2.80
CA LEU A 77 1.10 19.48 2.90
C LEU A 77 0.52 19.53 4.33
N THR A 78 0.56 18.40 5.04
CA THR A 78 -0.03 18.24 6.39
C THR A 78 0.96 18.45 7.53
N TRP A 79 2.26 18.66 7.26
CA TRP A 79 3.32 18.70 8.27
C TRP A 79 3.09 19.70 9.41
N ARG A 80 2.61 20.90 9.07
CA ARG A 80 2.30 21.95 10.06
C ARG A 80 1.06 21.65 10.90
N ASN A 81 0.22 20.69 10.50
CA ASN A 81 -0.94 20.28 11.26
C ASN A 81 -0.54 19.20 12.28
N ARG A 82 -0.30 19.61 13.53
CA ARG A 82 0.10 18.71 14.64
C ARG A 82 -0.86 17.55 14.85
N ARG A 83 -2.16 17.71 14.52
CA ARG A 83 -3.18 16.66 14.67
C ARG A 83 -3.09 15.58 13.59
N LEU A 84 -2.48 15.89 12.44
CA LEU A 84 -2.41 15.00 11.28
C LEU A 84 -1.01 14.44 11.02
N ARG A 85 0.05 15.23 11.27
CA ARG A 85 1.41 14.92 10.81
C ARG A 85 1.90 13.52 11.17
N TRP A 86 1.58 13.03 12.37
CA TRP A 86 2.03 11.72 12.82
C TRP A 86 1.23 10.56 12.20
N TRP A 87 -0.02 10.79 11.84
CA TRP A 87 -0.83 9.81 11.11
C TRP A 87 -0.34 9.70 9.67
N THR A 88 -0.11 10.83 9.01
CA THR A 88 0.43 10.85 7.65
C THR A 88 1.85 10.28 7.59
N ALA A 89 2.73 10.70 8.49
CA ALA A 89 4.10 10.20 8.55
C ALA A 89 4.13 8.70 8.92
N GLY A 90 3.27 8.27 9.84
CA GLY A 90 3.10 6.86 10.16
C GLY A 90 2.69 6.03 8.96
N ALA A 91 1.69 6.48 8.18
CA ALA A 91 1.29 5.80 6.94
C ALA A 91 2.46 5.69 5.96
N ALA A 92 3.19 6.77 5.73
CA ALA A 92 4.34 6.81 4.83
C ALA A 92 5.45 5.85 5.27
N VAL A 93 5.82 5.88 6.55
CA VAL A 93 6.89 5.05 7.10
C VAL A 93 6.49 3.58 7.09
N THR A 94 5.27 3.24 7.51
CA THR A 94 4.77 1.85 7.46
C THR A 94 4.80 1.31 6.04
N PHE A 95 4.32 2.09 5.06
CA PHE A 95 4.36 1.67 3.66
C PHE A 95 5.79 1.43 3.18
N LEU A 96 6.70 2.38 3.43
CA LEU A 96 8.09 2.25 3.01
C LEU A 96 8.77 1.03 3.64
N LEU A 97 8.54 0.76 4.93
CA LEU A 97 9.17 -0.37 5.61
C LEU A 97 8.57 -1.70 5.17
N CYS A 98 7.25 -1.84 5.17
CA CYS A 98 6.57 -3.11 4.93
C CYS A 98 6.42 -3.44 3.44
N GLU A 99 6.18 -2.46 2.58
CA GLU A 99 5.92 -2.70 1.15
C GLU A 99 7.14 -2.49 0.27
N PHE A 100 8.04 -1.57 0.62
CA PHE A 100 9.23 -1.30 -0.19
C PHE A 100 10.47 -2.00 0.33
N VAL A 101 10.94 -1.64 1.53
CA VAL A 101 12.20 -2.17 2.09
C VAL A 101 12.10 -3.68 2.31
N PHE A 102 11.04 -4.13 2.97
CA PHE A 102 10.82 -5.56 3.18
C PHE A 102 10.65 -6.32 1.86
N SER A 103 9.97 -5.73 0.86
CA SER A 103 9.89 -6.31 -0.50
C SER A 103 11.26 -6.47 -1.15
N ALA A 104 12.07 -5.42 -1.15
CA ALA A 104 13.39 -5.45 -1.76
C ALA A 104 14.32 -6.49 -1.11
N VAL A 105 14.30 -6.57 0.22
CA VAL A 105 15.20 -7.46 0.97
C VAL A 105 14.71 -8.91 0.97
N PHE A 106 13.40 -9.13 1.10
CA PHE A 106 12.84 -10.47 1.29
C PHE A 106 12.27 -11.06 0.00
N PHE A 107 11.53 -10.29 -0.79
CA PHE A 107 10.75 -10.82 -1.90
C PHE A 107 11.49 -10.84 -3.23
N TRP A 108 12.32 -9.82 -3.53
CA TRP A 108 13.03 -9.79 -4.81
C TRP A 108 13.94 -11.02 -5.00
N PRO A 109 14.74 -11.45 -4.00
CA PRO A 109 15.55 -12.67 -4.17
C PRO A 109 14.71 -13.94 -4.36
N ARG A 110 13.55 -14.03 -3.70
CA ARG A 110 12.66 -15.20 -3.80
C ARG A 110 11.89 -15.21 -5.12
N ASN A 111 11.54 -14.04 -5.65
CA ASN A 111 10.98 -13.91 -6.98
C ASN A 111 11.99 -14.32 -8.06
N GLU A 112 13.26 -13.96 -7.90
CA GLU A 112 14.33 -14.41 -8.81
C GLU A 112 14.36 -15.94 -8.89
N ILE A 113 14.45 -16.60 -7.72
CA ILE A 113 14.47 -18.07 -7.60
C ILE A 113 13.23 -18.72 -8.25
N MET A 114 12.04 -18.18 -7.98
CA MET A 114 10.78 -18.83 -8.38
C MET A 114 10.28 -18.47 -9.77
N PHE A 115 10.66 -17.32 -10.32
CA PHE A 115 10.08 -16.79 -11.57
C PHE A 115 11.09 -16.40 -12.64
N VAL A 116 12.35 -16.12 -12.29
CA VAL A 116 13.37 -15.66 -13.24
C VAL A 116 14.37 -16.75 -13.58
N ASP A 117 14.87 -17.46 -12.56
CA ASP A 117 15.85 -18.51 -12.77
C ASP A 117 15.34 -19.60 -13.75
N PRO A 118 16.23 -20.18 -14.58
CA PRO A 118 15.85 -21.22 -15.54
C PRO A 118 15.18 -22.41 -14.86
N VAL A 119 14.19 -23.01 -15.52
CA VAL A 119 13.50 -24.20 -15.01
C VAL A 119 14.51 -25.34 -14.83
N GLY A 120 14.44 -26.02 -13.69
CA GLY A 120 15.36 -27.11 -13.33
C GLY A 120 16.64 -26.67 -12.61
N THR A 121 16.87 -25.36 -12.42
CA THR A 121 18.01 -24.83 -11.63
C THR A 121 17.95 -25.26 -10.16
N HIS A 122 16.73 -25.28 -9.60
CA HIS A 122 16.48 -25.51 -8.18
C HIS A 122 15.74 -26.83 -7.94
N SER A 123 16.04 -27.50 -6.83
CA SER A 123 15.32 -28.71 -6.43
C SER A 123 13.87 -28.41 -6.06
N ALA A 124 12.98 -29.39 -6.23
CA ALA A 124 11.57 -29.25 -5.85
C ALA A 124 11.40 -28.92 -4.35
N GLU A 125 12.21 -29.54 -3.49
CA GLU A 125 12.19 -29.29 -2.05
C GLU A 125 12.57 -27.85 -1.71
N TYR A 126 13.63 -27.32 -2.35
CA TYR A 126 14.04 -25.92 -2.15
C TYR A 126 12.96 -24.95 -2.65
N LEU A 127 12.34 -25.21 -3.80
CA LEU A 127 11.26 -24.37 -4.32
C LEU A 127 10.03 -24.36 -3.40
N ARG A 128 9.66 -25.49 -2.81
CA ARG A 128 8.56 -25.56 -1.82
C ARG A 128 8.89 -24.77 -0.55
N GLN A 129 10.14 -24.85 -0.07
CA GLN A 129 10.60 -24.04 1.05
C GLN A 129 10.49 -22.55 0.72
N VAL A 130 11.06 -22.12 -0.40
CA VAL A 130 11.06 -20.71 -0.82
C VAL A 130 9.63 -20.19 -1.00
N ALA A 131 8.73 -21.00 -1.56
CA ALA A 131 7.32 -20.66 -1.70
C ALA A 131 6.62 -20.50 -0.35
N ALA A 132 6.87 -21.40 0.62
CA ALA A 132 6.31 -21.29 1.96
C ALA A 132 6.81 -20.02 2.68
N GLU A 133 8.10 -19.72 2.58
CA GLU A 133 8.69 -18.48 3.11
C GLU A 133 8.08 -17.24 2.44
N PHE A 134 7.89 -17.29 1.13
CA PHE A 134 7.28 -16.20 0.36
C PHE A 134 5.86 -15.90 0.84
N VAL A 135 5.01 -16.93 0.97
CA VAL A 135 3.64 -16.78 1.47
C VAL A 135 3.63 -16.26 2.91
N ALA A 136 4.51 -16.77 3.78
CA ALA A 136 4.64 -16.29 5.15
C ALA A 136 5.02 -14.80 5.20
N GLY A 137 5.98 -14.39 4.36
CA GLY A 137 6.34 -12.98 4.20
C GLY A 137 5.15 -12.13 3.73
N HIS A 138 4.28 -12.68 2.87
CA HIS A 138 3.20 -11.88 2.27
C HIS A 138 2.18 -11.44 3.31
N TRP A 139 1.99 -12.22 4.38
CA TRP A 139 1.16 -11.80 5.51
C TRP A 139 1.71 -10.58 6.26
N VAL A 140 3.03 -10.37 6.28
CA VAL A 140 3.64 -9.13 6.81
C VAL A 140 3.24 -7.94 5.94
N ARG A 141 3.25 -8.11 4.61
CA ARG A 141 2.79 -7.08 3.67
C ARG A 141 1.30 -6.82 3.81
N VAL A 142 0.46 -7.86 3.92
CA VAL A 142 -0.98 -7.70 4.20
C VAL A 142 -1.21 -6.85 5.46
N ALA A 143 -0.51 -7.15 6.56
CA ALA A 143 -0.61 -6.38 7.79
C ALA A 143 -0.10 -4.94 7.62
N GLY A 144 1.05 -4.75 6.98
CA GLY A 144 1.64 -3.42 6.72
C GLY A 144 0.77 -2.55 5.82
N GLY A 145 0.24 -3.12 4.74
CA GLY A 145 -0.72 -2.48 3.84
C GLY A 145 -2.02 -2.11 4.54
N ALA A 146 -2.57 -2.99 5.39
CA ALA A 146 -3.76 -2.71 6.18
C ALA A 146 -3.52 -1.52 7.14
N VAL A 147 -2.41 -1.54 7.88
CA VAL A 147 -2.04 -0.43 8.79
C VAL A 147 -1.86 0.86 8.01
N THR A 148 -1.16 0.83 6.87
CA THR A 148 -0.99 2.01 6.00
C THR A 148 -2.34 2.57 5.57
N ALA A 149 -3.24 1.73 5.06
CA ALA A 149 -4.56 2.15 4.59
C ALA A 149 -5.41 2.75 5.74
N VAL A 150 -5.39 2.13 6.93
CA VAL A 150 -6.08 2.63 8.12
C VAL A 150 -5.54 3.99 8.53
N LEU A 151 -4.23 4.18 8.57
CA LEU A 151 -3.60 5.46 8.92
C LEU A 151 -3.93 6.55 7.88
N ALA A 152 -3.89 6.22 6.59
CA ALA A 152 -4.26 7.12 5.50
C ALA A 152 -5.74 7.56 5.61
N PHE A 153 -6.66 6.60 5.77
CA PHE A 153 -8.09 6.87 5.95
C PHE A 153 -8.36 7.71 7.19
N THR A 154 -7.69 7.39 8.30
CA THR A 154 -7.80 8.13 9.55
C THR A 154 -7.36 9.58 9.38
N THR A 155 -6.31 9.83 8.61
CA THR A 155 -5.83 11.18 8.28
C THR A 155 -6.90 11.95 7.50
N LEU A 156 -7.51 11.32 6.47
CA LEU A 156 -8.58 11.91 5.68
C LEU A 156 -9.81 12.26 6.53
N ILE A 157 -10.27 11.34 7.39
CA ILE A 157 -11.43 11.57 8.28
C ILE A 157 -11.15 12.71 9.26
N ARG A 158 -9.95 12.76 9.85
CA ARG A 158 -9.58 13.84 10.78
C ARG A 158 -9.55 15.20 10.07
N TRP A 159 -9.00 15.24 8.85
CA TRP A 159 -9.01 16.45 8.02
C TRP A 159 -10.44 16.90 7.69
N ALA A 160 -11.31 15.96 7.30
CA ALA A 160 -12.73 16.21 7.01
C ALA A 160 -13.46 16.82 8.21
N ARG A 161 -13.27 16.26 9.40
CA ARG A 161 -13.90 16.75 10.64
C ARG A 161 -13.41 18.15 11.01
N THR A 162 -12.11 18.42 10.91
CA THR A 162 -11.59 19.77 11.16
C THR A 162 -12.09 20.80 10.16
N SER A 163 -12.33 20.36 8.93
CA SER A 163 -12.84 21.20 7.85
C SER A 163 -14.32 21.56 8.02
N ALA A 164 -15.13 20.60 8.49
CA ALA A 164 -16.55 20.78 8.74
C ALA A 164 -16.87 21.61 9.99
N ALA A 165 -15.94 21.69 10.95
CA ALA A 165 -16.12 22.50 12.16
C ALA A 165 -15.88 24.00 11.95
N SER A 166 -15.15 24.40 10.90
CA SER A 166 -14.78 25.80 10.64
C SER A 166 -15.92 26.72 10.14
N PRO A 167 -16.94 26.27 9.37
CA PRO A 167 -18.03 27.15 8.91
C PRO A 167 -19.08 27.47 9.99
N ALA A 168 -19.26 26.59 10.99
CA ALA A 168 -20.30 26.75 12.00
C ALA A 168 -20.01 27.89 13.00
N ALA A 169 -18.74 28.25 13.20
CA ALA A 169 -18.34 29.33 14.12
C ALA A 169 -18.59 30.74 13.56
N SER A 170 -18.59 30.91 12.23
CA SER A 170 -18.82 32.21 11.58
C SER A 170 -20.30 32.59 11.48
N ALA A 171 -21.23 31.63 11.53
CA ALA A 171 -22.67 31.91 11.49
C ALA A 171 -23.24 32.30 12.87
N GLY A 172 -22.63 31.83 13.98
CA GLY A 172 -23.06 32.19 15.33
C GLY A 172 -22.66 33.61 15.75
N VAL A 173 -21.50 34.10 15.31
CA VAL A 173 -21.00 35.43 15.70
C VAL A 173 -21.77 36.58 15.01
N GLN A 174 -22.30 36.37 13.80
CA GLN A 174 -23.14 37.38 13.13
C GLN A 174 -24.56 37.47 13.72
N ALA A 175 -25.06 36.42 14.38
CA ALA A 175 -26.37 36.41 15.01
C ALA A 175 -26.40 37.13 16.37
N GLU A 176 -25.26 37.21 17.07
CA GLU A 176 -25.14 37.96 18.34
C GLU A 176 -24.76 39.43 18.14
N ALA A 177 -24.03 39.78 17.07
CA ALA A 177 -23.64 41.17 16.80
C ALA A 177 -24.75 42.03 16.15
N GLY A 178 -25.90 41.43 15.83
CA GLY A 178 -27.07 42.09 15.24
C GLY A 178 -28.25 42.27 16.19
N ARG A 179 -28.05 42.12 17.51
CA ARG A 179 -29.06 42.36 18.55
C ARG A 179 -28.67 43.52 19.44
#